data_AF-A0A430JHV2-F1
#
_entry.id   AF-A0A430JHV2-F1
#
_cell.length_a   1.000
_cell.length_b   1.000
_cell.length_c   1.000
_cell.angle_alpha   90.00
_cell.angle_beta   90.00
_cell.angle_gamma   90.00
#
_symmetry.space_group_name_H-M   'P 1'
#
loop_
_entity.id
_entity.type
_entity.pdbx_description
1 polymer ?
#
loop_
_entity_poly.entity_id
_entity_poly.type
_entity_poly.pdbx_seq_one_letter_code
_entity_poly.pdbx_strand_id
1 'polypeptide(L)'
;MKVQNIFYPTPLSKIVDIENDNIDIFVELEDGMTYTLVVSTPKNQLWYMEKEGINYIPPRPPDIIVKSITEENIQNAVASFAAGNAYWLKVYYLSGTREAIFDIRGLDQMIETIKKENEE
;
A
#
# COMPACT_ATOMS: atom_id res chain seq x y z
N MET A 1 13.15 -0.78 -9.55
CA MET A 1 12.29 -1.13 -10.69
C MET A 1 11.71 0.16 -11.21
N LYS A 2 11.67 0.32 -12.53
CA LYS A 2 11.06 1.50 -13.15
C LYS A 2 9.54 1.33 -13.22
N VAL A 3 8.82 2.38 -12.83
CA VAL A 3 7.38 2.50 -13.04
C VAL A 3 7.14 2.81 -14.51
N GLN A 4 6.35 1.98 -15.19
CA GLN A 4 5.97 2.19 -16.59
C GLN A 4 4.69 3.02 -16.68
N ASN A 5 3.70 2.68 -15.85
CA ASN A 5 2.41 3.34 -15.87
C ASN A 5 1.74 3.35 -14.50
N ILE A 6 0.89 4.36 -14.26
CA ILE A 6 -0.03 4.41 -13.13
C ILE A 6 -1.43 4.64 -13.71
N PHE A 7 -2.31 3.66 -13.51
CA PHE A 7 -3.70 3.73 -13.97
C PHE A 7 -4.64 4.04 -12.79
N TYR A 8 -5.58 4.95 -13.03
CA TYR A 8 -6.58 5.39 -12.08
C TYR A 8 -7.96 4.87 -12.50
N PRO A 9 -8.56 3.90 -11.80
CA PRO A 9 -9.92 3.41 -12.09
C PRO A 9 -10.95 4.53 -11.91
N THR A 10 -10.69 5.45 -10.98
CA THR A 10 -11.45 6.69 -10.81
C THR A 10 -10.59 7.86 -11.27
N PRO A 11 -11.03 8.69 -12.24
CA PRO A 11 -10.27 9.87 -12.64
C PRO A 11 -10.02 10.82 -11.46
N LEU A 12 -8.80 11.34 -11.32
CA LEU A 12 -8.44 12.29 -10.24
C LEU A 12 -9.36 13.51 -10.21
N SER A 13 -9.89 13.94 -11.36
CA SER A 13 -10.84 15.05 -11.46
C SER A 13 -12.20 14.80 -10.78
N LYS A 14 -12.50 13.56 -10.37
CA LYS A 14 -13.73 13.20 -9.63
C LYS A 14 -13.54 13.20 -8.12
N ILE A 15 -12.31 13.39 -7.64
CA ILE A 15 -12.01 13.48 -6.21
C ILE A 15 -12.52 14.82 -5.69
N VAL A 16 -13.38 14.79 -4.67
CA VAL A 16 -14.05 15.98 -4.16
C VAL A 16 -13.17 16.73 -3.15
N ASP A 17 -12.55 16.01 -2.23
CA ASP A 17 -11.63 16.58 -1.22
C ASP A 17 -10.27 15.87 -1.31
N ILE A 18 -9.36 16.45 -2.11
CA ILE A 18 -8.02 15.88 -2.29
C ILE A 18 -7.21 15.78 -0.99
N GLU A 19 -7.61 16.44 0.10
CA GLU A 19 -6.95 16.35 1.39
C GLU A 19 -7.58 15.29 2.30
N ASN A 20 -8.82 14.85 2.04
CA ASN A 20 -9.59 13.93 2.88
C ASN A 20 -10.28 12.82 2.06
N ASP A 21 -9.49 12.04 1.33
CA ASP A 21 -10.04 10.96 0.51
C ASP A 21 -9.02 9.80 0.39
N ASN A 22 -9.43 8.74 -0.30
CA ASN A 22 -8.54 7.71 -0.81
C ASN A 22 -8.89 7.34 -2.26
N ILE A 23 -7.99 6.64 -2.93
CA ILE A 23 -8.18 6.19 -4.30
C ILE A 23 -7.42 4.89 -4.56
N ASP A 24 -8.05 3.97 -5.28
CA ASP A 24 -7.37 2.80 -5.83
C ASP A 24 -6.47 3.21 -7.00
N ILE A 25 -5.28 2.63 -7.10
CA ILE A 25 -4.38 2.78 -8.24
C ILE A 25 -3.85 1.42 -8.70
N PHE A 26 -3.51 1.34 -9.98
CA PHE A 26 -2.79 0.21 -10.54
C PHE A 26 -1.41 0.70 -10.99
N VAL A 27 -0.36 0.07 -10.48
CA VAL A 27 1.04 0.43 -10.80
C VAL A 27 1.63 -0.68 -11.64
N GLU A 28 1.97 -0.38 -12.90
CA GLU A 28 2.67 -1.29 -13.79
C GLU A 28 4.17 -1.00 -13.76
N LEU A 29 4.97 -2.05 -13.50
CA LEU A 29 6.42 -1.97 -13.50
C LEU A 29 7.03 -2.56 -14.77
N GLU A 30 8.30 -2.28 -15.01
CA GLU A 30 9.02 -2.71 -16.22
C GLU A 30 9.14 -4.23 -16.41
N ASP A 31 8.89 -5.02 -15.36
CA ASP A 31 8.85 -6.49 -15.42
C ASP A 31 7.47 -7.04 -15.84
N GLY A 32 6.52 -6.18 -16.17
CA GLY A 32 5.15 -6.54 -16.53
C GLY A 32 4.25 -6.85 -15.35
N MET A 33 4.73 -6.72 -14.11
CA MET A 33 3.88 -6.88 -12.92
C MET A 33 3.02 -5.64 -12.70
N THR A 34 1.74 -5.87 -12.42
CA THR A 34 0.79 -4.83 -12.00
C THR A 34 0.40 -5.01 -10.54
N TYR A 35 0.51 -3.94 -9.77
CA TYR A 35 0.18 -3.90 -8.35
C TYR A 35 -1.08 -3.07 -8.13
N THR A 36 -2.10 -3.65 -7.50
CA THR A 36 -3.31 -2.94 -7.07
C THR A 36 -3.10 -2.43 -5.65
N LEU A 37 -3.22 -1.11 -5.46
CA LEU A 37 -2.89 -0.43 -4.21
C LEU A 37 -3.91 0.66 -3.91
N VAL A 38 -3.99 1.06 -2.64
CA VAL A 38 -4.79 2.22 -2.22
C VAL A 38 -3.83 3.35 -1.86
N VAL A 39 -4.11 4.55 -2.35
CA VAL A 39 -3.50 5.80 -1.87
C VAL A 39 -4.49 6.50 -0.96
N SER A 40 -4.07 6.89 0.25
CA SER A 40 -4.92 7.60 1.20
C SER A 40 -4.22 8.84 1.75
N THR A 41 -4.99 9.83 2.17
CA THR A 41 -4.46 10.94 2.94
C THR A 41 -4.50 10.65 4.45
N PRO A 42 -3.66 11.32 5.27
CA PRO A 42 -3.74 11.24 6.72
C PRO A 42 -5.11 11.68 7.27
N LYS A 43 -5.72 12.71 6.68
CA LYS A 43 -7.02 13.23 7.12
C LYS A 43 -8.13 12.20 6.89
N ASN A 44 -8.08 11.44 5.79
CA ASN A 44 -9.02 10.36 5.53
C ASN A 44 -8.97 9.26 6.60
N GLN A 45 -7.77 8.96 7.12
CA GLN A 45 -7.62 8.00 8.22
C GLN A 45 -8.24 8.52 9.52
N LEU A 46 -8.05 9.81 9.83
CA LEU A 46 -8.70 10.45 10.99
C LEU A 46 -10.22 10.49 10.83
N TRP A 47 -10.72 10.85 9.65
CA TRP A 47 -12.15 10.83 9.34
C TRP A 47 -12.75 9.44 9.53
N TYR A 48 -12.06 8.38 9.08
CA TYR A 48 -12.51 7.00 9.29
C TYR A 48 -12.58 6.64 10.78
N MET A 49 -11.57 7.02 11.57
CA MET A 49 -11.57 6.82 13.03
C MET A 49 -12.76 7.51 13.70
N GLU A 50 -13.01 8.77 13.37
CA GLU A 50 -14.13 9.56 13.89
C GLU A 50 -15.48 8.95 13.49
N LYS A 51 -15.63 8.58 12.22
CA LYS A 51 -16.85 7.99 11.67
C LYS A 51 -17.20 6.66 12.34
N GLU A 52 -16.22 5.79 12.55
CA GLU A 52 -16.43 4.47 13.13
C GLU A 52 -16.36 4.48 14.68
N GLY A 53 -16.05 5.63 15.30
CA GLY A 53 -15.96 5.75 16.76
C GLY A 53 -14.80 4.96 17.37
N ILE A 54 -13.69 4.83 16.63
CA ILE A 54 -12.52 4.04 17.01
C ILE A 54 -11.27 4.93 17.09
N ASN A 55 -10.28 4.51 17.87
CA ASN A 55 -9.03 5.26 18.08
C ASN A 55 -7.83 4.63 17.34
N TYR A 56 -8.06 3.71 16.40
CA TYR A 56 -7.05 3.02 15.61
C TYR A 56 -7.65 2.55 14.28
N ILE A 57 -6.79 2.27 13.28
CA ILE A 57 -7.21 1.60 12.04
C ILE A 57 -7.09 0.09 12.25
N PRO A 58 -8.16 -0.72 12.07
CA PRO A 58 -8.07 -2.17 12.18
C PRO A 58 -7.07 -2.76 11.17
N PRO A 59 -6.50 -3.95 11.44
CA PRO A 59 -5.55 -4.60 10.54
C PRO A 59 -6.15 -4.77 9.14
N ARG A 60 -5.47 -4.21 8.14
CA ARG A 60 -5.84 -4.26 6.72
C ARG A 60 -4.58 -4.09 5.85
N PRO A 61 -4.64 -4.42 4.54
CA PRO A 61 -3.54 -4.14 3.63
C PRO A 61 -3.11 -2.67 3.74
N PRO A 62 -1.79 -2.37 3.79
CA PRO A 62 -1.31 -1.01 3.96
C PRO A 62 -1.64 -0.11 2.77
N ASP A 63 -1.94 1.17 3.04
CA ASP A 63 -2.10 2.21 2.03
C ASP A 63 -0.78 2.93 1.76
N ILE A 64 -0.60 3.45 0.55
CA ILE A 64 0.39 4.50 0.28
C ILE A 64 -0.15 5.82 0.84
N ILE A 65 0.59 6.46 1.73
CA ILE A 65 0.15 7.71 2.38
C ILE A 65 0.77 8.92 1.68
N VAL A 66 -0.10 9.81 1.20
CA VAL A 66 0.30 11.09 0.57
C VAL A 66 -0.34 12.26 1.30
N LYS A 67 0.28 13.44 1.24
CA LYS A 67 -0.26 14.65 1.87
C LYS A 67 -1.64 15.03 1.30
N SER A 68 -1.79 14.96 -0.03
CA SER A 68 -3.04 15.17 -0.76
C SER A 68 -3.02 14.35 -2.06
N ILE A 69 -4.19 13.99 -2.57
CA ILE A 69 -4.34 13.16 -3.78
C ILE A 69 -4.14 14.02 -5.02
N THR A 70 -2.87 14.23 -5.38
CA THR A 70 -2.46 14.87 -6.63
C THR A 70 -1.64 13.88 -7.45
N GLU A 71 -1.63 14.06 -8.77
CA GLU A 71 -0.83 13.23 -9.67
C GLU A 71 0.66 13.24 -9.27
N GLU A 72 1.22 14.42 -9.01
CA GLU A 72 2.61 14.60 -8.57
C GLU A 72 2.92 13.83 -7.27
N ASN A 73 2.07 13.95 -6.25
CA ASN A 73 2.29 13.26 -4.97
C ASN A 73 2.22 11.75 -5.13
N ILE A 74 1.28 11.25 -5.94
CA ILE A 74 1.13 9.82 -6.21
C ILE A 74 2.34 9.31 -6.98
N GLN A 75 2.77 10.00 -8.03
CA GLN A 75 3.94 9.62 -8.83
C GLN A 75 5.21 9.57 -7.97
N ASN A 76 5.46 10.60 -7.16
CA ASN A 76 6.62 10.66 -6.28
C ASN A 76 6.60 9.55 -5.22
N ALA A 77 5.44 9.28 -4.62
CA ALA A 77 5.28 8.21 -3.64
C ALA A 77 5.51 6.84 -4.29
N VAL A 78 4.86 6.56 -5.43
CA VAL A 78 4.99 5.28 -6.14
C VAL A 78 6.43 5.05 -6.61
N ALA A 79 7.11 6.09 -7.11
CA ALA A 79 8.53 6.00 -7.49
C ALA A 79 9.42 5.60 -6.30
N SER A 80 9.17 6.16 -5.12
CA SER A 80 9.87 5.78 -3.88
C SER A 80 9.63 4.32 -3.51
N PHE A 81 8.38 3.85 -3.62
CA PHE A 81 8.02 2.45 -3.37
C PHE A 81 8.62 1.46 -4.39
N ALA A 82 8.81 1.89 -5.65
CA ALA A 82 9.42 1.10 -6.72
C ALA A 82 10.96 1.04 -6.64
N ALA A 83 11.58 1.93 -5.85
CA ALA A 83 13.01 1.89 -5.56
C ALA A 83 13.40 0.58 -4.84
N GLY A 84 14.70 0.25 -4.83
CA GLY A 84 15.19 -0.95 -4.13
C GLY A 84 14.52 -2.25 -4.61
N ASN A 85 14.42 -2.41 -5.94
CA ASN A 85 13.75 -3.56 -6.57
C ASN A 85 12.26 -3.74 -6.18
N ALA A 86 11.56 -2.63 -5.97
CA ALA A 86 10.13 -2.58 -5.62
C ALA A 86 9.78 -3.42 -4.39
N TYR A 87 10.70 -3.51 -3.43
CA TYR A 87 10.50 -4.30 -2.22
C TYR A 87 9.18 -3.95 -1.52
N TRP A 88 8.91 -2.66 -1.32
CA TRP A 88 7.70 -2.22 -0.61
C TRP A 88 6.41 -2.46 -1.40
N LEU A 89 6.43 -2.33 -2.73
CA LEU A 89 5.26 -2.69 -3.56
C LEU A 89 4.93 -4.19 -3.43
N LYS A 90 5.95 -5.05 -3.44
CA LYS A 90 5.79 -6.51 -3.25
C LYS A 90 5.23 -6.82 -1.86
N VAL A 91 5.79 -6.22 -0.81
CA VAL A 91 5.30 -6.42 0.57
C VAL A 91 3.82 -6.01 0.68
N TYR A 92 3.46 -4.82 0.18
CA TYR A 92 2.09 -4.31 0.29
C TYR A 92 1.11 -5.21 -0.46
N TYR A 93 1.44 -5.59 -1.69
CA TYR A 93 0.59 -6.46 -2.51
C TYR A 93 0.43 -7.86 -1.92
N LEU A 94 1.51 -8.48 -1.45
CA LEU A 94 1.47 -9.82 -0.85
C LEU A 94 0.78 -9.84 0.53
N SER A 95 0.70 -8.70 1.22
CA SER A 95 -0.07 -8.54 2.46
C SER A 95 -1.59 -8.43 2.24
N GLY A 96 -2.03 -8.37 0.98
CA GLY A 96 -3.39 -8.00 0.56
C GLY A 96 -4.51 -8.97 0.96
N THR A 97 -4.22 -10.26 1.14
CA THR A 97 -5.25 -11.25 1.49
C THR A 97 -4.71 -12.31 2.44
N ARG A 98 -5.56 -12.84 3.34
CA ARG A 98 -5.20 -13.91 4.30
C ARG A 98 -4.89 -15.25 3.64
N GLU A 99 -5.24 -15.41 2.38
CA GLU A 99 -5.00 -16.60 1.55
C GLU A 99 -3.86 -16.38 0.53
N ALA A 100 -3.20 -15.22 0.57
CA ALA A 100 -2.05 -14.93 -0.27
C ALA A 100 -0.78 -15.65 0.23
N ILE A 101 0.33 -15.35 -0.42
CA ILE A 101 1.67 -15.89 -0.13
C ILE A 101 2.10 -15.65 1.33
N PHE A 102 1.62 -14.59 1.98
CA PHE A 102 1.80 -14.39 3.42
C PHE A 102 0.72 -15.11 4.24
N ASP A 103 0.59 -16.42 4.05
CA ASP A 103 -0.28 -17.24 4.90
C ASP A 103 0.36 -17.47 6.28
N ILE A 104 -0.48 -17.68 7.30
CA ILE A 104 -0.02 -17.79 8.69
C ILE A 104 1.05 -18.88 8.87
N ARG A 105 0.97 -19.99 8.14
CA ARG A 105 1.95 -21.07 8.27
C ARG A 105 3.32 -20.66 7.72
N GLY A 106 3.34 -19.98 6.57
CA GLY A 106 4.57 -19.43 6.00
C GLY A 106 5.19 -18.39 6.93
N LEU A 107 4.37 -17.51 7.51
CA LEU A 107 4.84 -16.50 8.47
C LEU A 107 5.41 -17.13 9.74
N ASP A 108 4.71 -18.11 10.33
CA ASP A 108 5.19 -18.81 11.53
C ASP A 108 6.54 -19.49 11.28
N GLN A 109 6.71 -20.13 10.11
CA GLN A 109 7.98 -20.76 9.74
C GLN A 109 9.13 -19.74 9.63
N MET A 110 8.89 -18.59 9.01
CA MET A 110 9.89 -17.52 8.91
C MET A 110 10.33 -17.02 10.29
N ILE A 111 9.39 -16.84 11.23
CA ILE A 111 9.70 -16.40 12.60
C ILE A 111 10.50 -17.45 13.36
N GLU A 112 10.15 -18.73 13.24
CA GLU A 112 10.89 -19.81 13.91
C GLU A 112 12.33 -19.95 13.42
N THR A 113 12.58 -19.70 12.12
CA THR A 113 13.95 -19.67 11.60
C THR A 113 14.78 -18.55 12.24
N ILE A 114 14.23 -17.32 12.30
CA ILE A 114 14.93 -16.17 12.90
C ILE A 114 15.23 -16.39 14.39
N LYS A 115 14.30 -17.00 15.14
CA LYS A 115 14.52 -17.31 16.56
C LYS A 115 15.73 -18.23 16.76
N LYS A 116 15.84 -19.28 15.94
CA LYS A 116 16.97 -20.23 16.02
C LYS A 116 18.29 -19.55 15.72
N GLU A 117 18.34 -18.68 14.71
CA GLU A 117 19.55 -17.92 14.35
C GLU A 117 19.99 -16.94 15.46
N ASN A 118 19.05 -16.39 16.24
CA ASN A 118 19.37 -15.48 17.34
C ASN A 118 19.78 -16.18 18.64
N GLU A 119 19.54 -17.50 18.75
CA GLU A 119 19.94 -18.32 19.90
C GLU A 119 21.34 -18.95 19.74
N GLU A 120 21.96 -18.82 18.55
CA GLU A 120 23.34 -19.23 18.21
C GLU A 120 24.36 -18.08 18.36
#